data_AF-A0A5C7BEU8-F1
#
_entry.id   AF-A0A5C7BEU8-F1
#
_cell.length_a   1.000
_cell.length_b   1.000
_cell.length_c   1.000
_cell.angle_alpha   90.00
_cell.angle_beta   90.00
_cell.angle_gamma   90.00
#
_symmetry.space_group_name_H-M   'P 1'
#
loop_
_entity.id
_entity.type
_entity.pdbx_description
1 polymer ?
#
loop_
_entity_poly.entity_id
_entity_poly.type
_entity_poly.pdbx_seq_one_letter_code
_entity_poly.pdbx_strand_id
1 'polypeptide(L)'
;MNKLQFNTILFLLLSFSMFSQVGIGTTTPAGGSILDVTSTDKGVLVPSVDITNSTTIAPITGGAPVGLLVWNTNSTTGVGFHYWDGNDWIALGATVPRAVTNGLNFNTPNNDIRLGGNLIEDTTIISDAFNLVHNLNSTGDFHI
;
A
#
# COMPACT_ATOMS: atom_id res chain seq x y z
N MET A 1 -41.21 -48.73 11.77
CA MET A 1 -40.64 -47.44 12.25
C MET A 1 -41.80 -46.52 12.62
N ASN A 2 -41.79 -45.96 13.81
CA ASN A 2 -42.91 -45.17 14.34
C ASN A 2 -42.97 -43.84 13.56
N LYS A 3 -44.16 -43.28 13.33
CA LYS A 3 -44.30 -41.95 12.67
C LYS A 3 -43.42 -40.88 13.34
N LEU A 4 -43.29 -40.95 14.66
CA LEU A 4 -42.41 -40.06 15.45
C LEU A 4 -40.93 -40.24 15.10
N GLN A 5 -40.44 -41.49 14.99
CA GLN A 5 -39.05 -41.78 14.62
C GLN A 5 -38.73 -41.36 13.19
N PHE A 6 -39.68 -41.55 12.26
CA PHE A 6 -39.56 -41.09 10.87
C PHE A 6 -39.45 -39.56 10.80
N ASN A 7 -40.28 -38.84 11.55
CA ASN A 7 -40.25 -37.37 11.59
C ASN A 7 -38.96 -36.82 12.21
N THR A 8 -38.44 -37.45 13.26
CA THR A 8 -37.17 -37.04 13.88
C THR A 8 -35.98 -37.23 12.94
N ILE A 9 -35.93 -38.36 12.23
CA ILE A 9 -34.88 -38.62 11.23
C ILE A 9 -34.99 -37.63 10.07
N LEU A 10 -36.20 -37.34 9.60
CA LEU A 10 -36.44 -36.36 8.53
C LEU A 10 -35.97 -34.94 8.92
N PHE A 11 -36.19 -34.52 10.17
CA PHE A 11 -35.75 -33.21 10.66
C PHE A 11 -34.22 -33.11 10.78
N LEU A 12 -33.57 -34.21 11.18
CA LEU A 12 -32.11 -34.28 11.26
C LEU A 12 -31.46 -34.24 9.86
N LEU A 13 -32.12 -34.83 8.85
CA LEU A 13 -31.67 -34.82 7.45
C LEU A 13 -31.84 -33.46 6.75
N LEU A 14 -32.63 -32.53 7.30
CA LEU A 14 -32.83 -31.18 6.77
C LEU A 14 -31.87 -30.14 7.37
N SER A 15 -31.00 -30.56 8.29
CA SER A 15 -30.03 -29.69 8.95
C SER A 15 -28.78 -29.49 8.08
N PHE A 16 -28.88 -28.67 7.03
CA PHE A 16 -27.73 -28.27 6.22
C PHE A 16 -27.06 -27.01 6.80
N SER A 17 -25.75 -27.05 6.98
CA SER A 17 -24.95 -25.87 7.31
C SER A 17 -24.82 -24.99 6.06
N MET A 18 -25.43 -23.81 6.06
CA MET A 18 -25.21 -22.80 5.02
C MET A 18 -24.02 -21.92 5.41
N PHE A 19 -22.97 -21.92 4.58
CA PHE A 19 -21.90 -20.92 4.67
C PHE A 19 -22.34 -19.69 3.89
N SER A 20 -22.48 -18.54 4.56
CA SER A 20 -22.81 -17.27 3.90
C SER A 20 -21.58 -16.36 3.89
N GLN A 21 -21.20 -15.92 2.70
CA GLN A 21 -20.37 -14.73 2.48
C GLN A 21 -21.15 -13.46 2.87
N VAL A 22 -20.43 -12.43 3.32
CA VAL A 22 -21.02 -11.14 3.69
C VAL A 22 -21.09 -10.24 2.46
N GLY A 23 -22.29 -9.96 1.98
CA GLY A 23 -22.53 -8.94 0.96
C GLY A 23 -23.04 -7.65 1.58
N ILE A 24 -22.44 -6.51 1.24
CA ILE A 24 -22.95 -5.18 1.58
C ILE A 24 -23.25 -4.46 0.27
N GLY A 25 -24.53 -4.14 0.03
CA GLY A 25 -24.97 -3.52 -1.23
C GLY A 25 -25.05 -4.49 -2.42
N THR A 26 -24.87 -5.79 -2.19
CA THR A 26 -25.05 -6.86 -3.19
C THR A 26 -25.70 -8.10 -2.56
N THR A 27 -26.60 -8.75 -3.29
CA THR A 27 -27.17 -10.07 -2.92
C THR A 27 -26.42 -11.24 -3.53
N THR A 28 -25.48 -10.97 -4.44
CA THR A 28 -24.64 -11.97 -5.11
C THR A 28 -23.17 -11.59 -4.93
N PRO A 29 -22.58 -11.78 -3.73
CA PRO A 29 -21.17 -11.46 -3.51
C PRO A 29 -20.27 -12.27 -4.45
N ALA A 30 -19.17 -11.69 -4.89
CA ALA A 30 -18.24 -12.31 -5.81
C ALA A 30 -17.67 -13.63 -5.24
N GLY A 31 -17.57 -14.66 -6.09
CA GLY A 31 -16.95 -15.92 -5.72
C GLY A 31 -15.50 -15.70 -5.27
N GLY A 32 -15.13 -16.26 -4.12
CA GLY A 32 -13.80 -16.10 -3.51
C GLY A 32 -13.70 -14.93 -2.52
N SER A 33 -14.76 -14.16 -2.30
CA SER A 33 -14.80 -13.12 -1.27
C SER A 33 -15.53 -13.60 -0.01
N ILE A 34 -14.95 -13.32 1.16
CA ILE A 34 -15.68 -13.45 2.43
C ILE A 34 -16.52 -12.20 2.73
N LEU A 35 -16.09 -11.05 2.21
CA LEU A 35 -16.79 -9.76 2.25
C LEU A 35 -16.73 -9.12 0.86
N ASP A 36 -17.90 -8.80 0.29
CA ASP A 36 -18.05 -8.01 -0.94
C ASP A 36 -18.87 -6.76 -0.64
N VAL A 37 -18.34 -5.59 -0.98
CA VAL A 37 -19.00 -4.31 -0.77
C VAL A 37 -19.16 -3.61 -2.11
N THR A 38 -20.41 -3.44 -2.54
CA THR A 38 -20.75 -2.74 -3.78
C THR A 38 -21.52 -1.46 -3.46
N SER A 39 -21.06 -0.33 -3.97
CA SER A 39 -21.77 0.95 -3.94
C SER A 39 -21.28 1.84 -5.08
N THR A 40 -22.16 2.67 -5.64
CA THR A 40 -21.80 3.66 -6.66
C THR A 40 -21.42 5.02 -6.05
N ASP A 41 -21.71 5.24 -4.77
CA ASP A 41 -21.65 6.57 -4.13
C ASP A 41 -21.18 6.55 -2.66
N LYS A 42 -20.82 5.39 -2.10
CA LYS A 42 -20.28 5.23 -0.74
C LYS A 42 -18.93 4.51 -0.76
N GLY A 43 -18.10 4.82 0.23
CA GLY A 43 -16.86 4.11 0.52
C GLY A 43 -16.96 3.23 1.77
N VAL A 44 -15.88 2.50 2.06
CA VAL A 44 -15.72 1.74 3.30
C VAL A 44 -14.84 2.53 4.26
N LEU A 45 -15.38 2.86 5.43
CA LEU A 45 -14.59 3.45 6.50
C LEU A 45 -13.92 2.33 7.31
N VAL A 46 -12.59 2.22 7.19
CA VAL A 46 -11.79 1.30 8.01
C VAL A 46 -11.55 1.90 9.42
N PRO A 47 -11.15 1.07 10.41
CA PRO A 47 -10.80 1.59 11.74
C PRO A 47 -9.74 2.68 11.65
N SER A 48 -10.00 3.81 12.30
CA SER A 48 -9.04 4.92 12.45
C SER A 48 -8.29 4.74 13.75
N VAL A 49 -6.96 4.76 13.71
CA VAL A 49 -6.09 4.46 14.85
C VAL A 49 -4.88 5.40 14.89
N ASP A 50 -4.38 5.69 16.10
CA ASP A 50 -3.17 6.48 16.31
C ASP A 50 -1.95 5.56 16.44
N ILE A 51 -1.24 5.34 15.33
CA ILE A 51 -0.03 4.50 15.30
C ILE A 51 1.16 5.37 15.69
N THR A 52 1.47 5.42 16.98
CA THR A 52 2.59 6.25 17.48
C THR A 52 3.97 5.66 17.18
N ASN A 53 4.05 4.34 16.99
CA ASN A 53 5.26 3.64 16.59
C ASN A 53 4.93 2.56 15.55
N SER A 54 5.45 2.73 14.32
CA SER A 54 5.20 1.80 13.22
C SER A 54 5.79 0.41 13.44
N THR A 55 6.77 0.24 14.33
CA THR A 55 7.41 -1.08 14.55
C THR A 55 6.71 -1.92 15.62
N THR A 56 5.50 -1.52 16.04
CA THR A 56 4.74 -2.21 17.08
C THR A 56 3.28 -2.33 16.67
N ILE A 57 2.66 -3.46 17.02
CA ILE A 57 1.24 -3.70 16.69
C ILE A 57 0.28 -2.73 17.39
N ALA A 58 0.71 -2.09 18.49
CA ALA A 58 -0.06 -1.07 19.17
C ALA A 58 -0.50 0.03 18.17
N PRO A 59 -1.73 0.55 18.30
CA PRO A 59 -2.67 0.38 19.41
C PRO A 59 -3.60 -0.84 19.29
N ILE A 60 -3.44 -1.68 18.26
CA ILE A 60 -4.27 -2.87 18.09
C ILE A 60 -3.96 -3.90 19.18
N THR A 61 -5.00 -4.50 19.75
CA THR A 61 -4.92 -5.52 20.80
C THR A 61 -5.70 -6.78 20.37
N GLY A 62 -5.42 -7.92 21.01
CA GLY A 62 -6.10 -9.19 20.71
C GLY A 62 -5.44 -10.03 19.61
N GLY A 63 -4.31 -9.57 19.06
CA GLY A 63 -3.50 -10.30 18.09
C GLY A 63 -2.81 -9.37 17.09
N ALA A 64 -1.92 -9.95 16.29
CA ALA A 64 -1.20 -9.25 15.22
C ALA A 64 -1.33 -9.98 13.87
N PRO A 65 -2.56 -10.27 13.39
CA PRO A 65 -2.72 -10.92 12.09
C PRO A 65 -2.11 -10.05 10.99
N VAL A 66 -1.31 -10.67 10.14
CA VAL A 66 -0.73 -10.02 8.96
C VAL A 66 -1.86 -9.60 8.02
N GLY A 67 -1.75 -8.40 7.46
CA GLY A 67 -2.71 -7.84 6.52
C GLY A 67 -3.85 -7.04 7.15
N LEU A 68 -3.80 -6.71 8.46
CA LEU A 68 -4.73 -5.74 9.04
C LEU A 68 -4.61 -4.40 8.30
N LEU A 69 -5.73 -3.83 7.88
CA LEU A 69 -5.81 -2.54 7.21
C LEU A 69 -6.49 -1.51 8.12
N VAL A 70 -5.85 -0.36 8.30
CA VAL A 70 -6.35 0.74 9.13
C VAL A 70 -6.07 2.09 8.50
N TRP A 71 -6.75 3.12 8.99
CA TRP A 71 -6.41 4.51 8.71
C TRP A 71 -5.60 5.08 9.88
N ASN A 72 -4.32 5.39 9.67
CA ASN A 72 -3.48 6.03 10.67
C ASN A 72 -3.80 7.52 10.78
N THR A 73 -4.02 8.01 12.00
CA THR A 73 -4.26 9.43 12.29
C THR A 73 -3.01 10.17 12.76
N ASN A 74 -1.91 9.48 13.02
CA ASN A 74 -0.69 10.07 13.54
C ASN A 74 0.10 10.83 12.45
N SER A 75 0.42 12.10 12.66
CA SER A 75 1.17 12.91 11.70
C SER A 75 2.67 12.62 11.66
N THR A 76 3.23 12.08 12.73
CA THR A 76 4.66 11.76 12.84
C THR A 76 5.01 10.47 12.10
N THR A 77 4.17 9.44 12.23
CA THR A 77 4.36 8.15 11.52
C THR A 77 3.68 8.11 10.16
N GLY A 78 2.97 9.18 9.79
CA GLY A 78 2.35 9.38 8.48
C GLY A 78 0.85 9.11 8.50
N VAL A 79 0.05 10.15 8.24
CA VAL A 79 -1.42 10.00 8.12
C VAL A 79 -1.76 9.25 6.84
N GLY A 80 -2.68 8.28 6.93
CA GLY A 80 -3.21 7.58 5.77
C GLY A 80 -3.39 6.08 5.98
N PHE A 81 -3.69 5.35 4.91
CA PHE A 81 -3.86 3.91 4.98
C PHE A 81 -2.55 3.20 5.35
N HIS A 82 -2.61 2.33 6.35
CA HIS A 82 -1.50 1.49 6.78
C HIS A 82 -1.96 0.03 6.84
N TYR A 83 -1.08 -0.89 6.47
CA TYR A 83 -1.29 -2.31 6.74
C TYR A 83 -0.20 -2.88 7.62
N TRP A 84 -0.55 -3.86 8.46
CA TRP A 84 0.42 -4.59 9.27
C TRP A 84 1.06 -5.71 8.42
N ASP A 85 2.37 -5.70 8.26
CA ASP A 85 3.08 -6.74 7.47
C ASP A 85 3.52 -7.96 8.30
N GLY A 86 3.33 -7.90 9.62
CA GLY A 86 3.81 -8.91 10.57
C GLY A 86 4.84 -8.36 11.57
N ASN A 87 5.53 -7.29 11.17
CA ASN A 87 6.63 -6.68 11.92
C ASN A 87 6.44 -5.18 12.07
N ASP A 88 5.98 -4.51 11.01
CA ASP A 88 5.83 -3.07 10.92
C ASP A 88 4.48 -2.67 10.28
N TRP A 89 4.02 -1.48 10.62
CA TRP A 89 2.94 -0.77 9.93
C TRP A 89 3.51 -0.10 8.69
N ILE A 90 3.07 -0.57 7.52
CA ILE A 90 3.51 -0.09 6.22
C ILE A 90 2.46 0.85 5.65
N ALA A 91 2.86 2.09 5.38
CA ALA A 91 2.02 3.08 4.72
C ALA A 91 1.75 2.70 3.26
N LEU A 92 0.47 2.68 2.86
CA LEU A 92 0.08 2.50 1.47
C LEU A 92 0.24 3.80 0.69
N GLY A 93 0.93 3.74 -0.45
CA GLY A 93 1.10 4.90 -1.32
C GLY A 93 2.04 5.98 -0.76
N ALA A 94 2.81 5.68 0.29
CA ALA A 94 3.88 6.56 0.72
C ALA A 94 4.83 6.78 -0.46
N THR A 95 4.90 8.02 -0.93
CA THR A 95 5.95 8.42 -1.85
C THR A 95 7.24 8.40 -1.05
N VAL A 96 8.05 7.36 -1.21
CA VAL A 96 9.42 7.39 -0.70
C VAL A 96 10.05 8.64 -1.31
N PRO A 97 10.45 9.65 -0.52
CA PRO A 97 11.10 10.82 -1.07
C PRO A 97 12.36 10.33 -1.75
N ARG A 98 12.34 10.29 -3.09
CA ARG A 98 13.54 9.96 -3.85
C ARG A 98 14.40 11.21 -3.80
N ALA A 99 15.25 11.30 -2.78
CA ALA A 99 16.24 12.37 -2.71
C ALA A 99 17.29 12.09 -3.78
N VAL A 100 17.24 12.83 -4.88
CA VAL A 100 18.41 13.04 -5.74
C VAL A 100 19.10 14.30 -5.23
N THR A 101 20.36 14.13 -4.86
CA THR A 101 21.22 15.22 -4.39
C THR A 101 22.34 15.43 -5.41
N ASN A 102 23.15 16.47 -5.20
CA ASN A 102 24.38 16.68 -5.95
C ASN A 102 24.18 16.82 -7.48
N GLY A 103 23.41 17.84 -7.88
CA GLY A 103 23.21 18.19 -9.29
C GLY A 103 22.30 17.28 -10.11
N LEU A 104 21.81 16.18 -9.52
CA LEU A 104 20.85 15.26 -10.14
C LEU A 104 19.41 15.71 -9.89
N ASN A 105 18.55 15.56 -10.90
CA ASN A 105 17.12 15.82 -10.84
C ASN A 105 16.34 14.65 -11.46
N PHE A 106 15.21 14.27 -10.85
CA PHE A 106 14.24 13.41 -11.52
C PHE A 106 13.49 14.23 -12.55
N ASN A 107 13.50 13.74 -13.79
CA ASN A 107 12.70 14.36 -14.83
C ASN A 107 11.43 13.54 -15.07
N THR A 108 10.31 14.07 -14.58
CA THR A 108 8.98 13.59 -14.93
C THR A 108 8.49 14.34 -16.17
N PRO A 109 7.91 13.66 -17.18
CA PRO A 109 7.36 12.30 -17.14
C PRO A 109 8.29 11.18 -17.65
N ASN A 110 9.50 11.50 -18.14
CA ASN A 110 10.35 10.51 -18.82
C ASN A 110 10.98 9.48 -17.88
N ASN A 111 10.84 9.67 -16.56
CA ASN A 111 11.24 8.71 -15.52
C ASN A 111 12.76 8.43 -15.52
N ASP A 112 13.55 9.41 -15.97
CA ASP A 112 15.01 9.41 -16.01
C ASP A 112 15.62 10.33 -14.93
N ILE A 113 16.89 10.10 -14.59
CA ILE A 113 17.71 11.02 -13.79
C ILE A 113 18.51 11.90 -14.74
N ARG A 114 18.47 13.21 -14.53
CA ARG A 114 19.23 14.19 -15.32
C ARG A 114 20.20 14.97 -14.47
N LEU A 115 21.36 15.30 -15.03
CA LEU A 115 22.25 16.32 -14.48
C LEU A 115 21.73 17.70 -14.87
N GLY A 116 21.69 18.64 -13.94
CA GLY A 116 21.24 20.01 -14.20
C GLY A 116 21.04 20.91 -12.98
N GLY A 117 21.22 20.38 -11.76
CA GLY A 117 21.25 21.18 -10.53
C GLY A 117 22.67 21.63 -10.17
N ASN A 118 22.79 22.42 -9.09
CA ASN A 118 24.09 22.76 -8.52
C ASN A 118 24.75 21.53 -7.90
N LEU A 119 26.06 21.40 -8.12
CA LEU A 119 26.89 20.41 -7.44
C LEU A 119 27.17 20.88 -6.02
N ILE A 120 26.92 20.02 -5.03
CA ILE A 120 27.11 20.34 -3.60
C ILE A 120 28.21 19.49 -2.95
N GLU A 121 28.73 18.49 -3.66
CA GLU A 121 29.82 17.60 -3.25
C GLU A 121 30.72 17.30 -4.46
N ASP A 122 31.99 16.96 -4.22
CA ASP A 122 32.93 16.60 -5.28
C ASP A 122 32.40 15.43 -6.13
N THR A 123 32.49 15.56 -7.46
CA THR A 123 31.92 14.58 -8.39
C THR A 123 32.93 14.09 -9.40
N THR A 124 33.10 12.77 -9.48
CA THR A 124 33.90 12.11 -10.52
C THR A 124 32.96 11.57 -11.59
N ILE A 125 33.15 11.97 -12.85
CA ILE A 125 32.42 11.42 -14.01
C ILE A 125 33.37 10.50 -14.77
N ILE A 126 33.04 9.20 -14.85
CA ILE A 126 33.80 8.19 -15.59
C ILE A 126 33.06 7.90 -16.90
N SER A 127 33.69 8.13 -18.05
CA SER A 127 33.04 8.01 -19.36
C SER A 127 33.38 6.73 -20.14
N ASP A 128 34.16 5.79 -19.60
CA ASP A 128 34.57 4.52 -20.23
C ASP A 128 34.69 4.59 -21.77
N ALA A 129 33.91 3.80 -22.52
CA ALA A 129 33.96 3.76 -24.00
C ALA A 129 33.19 4.91 -24.69
N PHE A 130 32.60 5.82 -23.93
CA PHE A 130 31.82 6.95 -24.43
C PHE A 130 32.61 8.25 -24.36
N ASN A 131 32.43 9.12 -25.36
CA ASN A 131 32.99 10.47 -25.34
C ASN A 131 32.09 11.38 -24.50
N LEU A 132 32.68 12.17 -23.59
CA LEU A 132 32.00 13.31 -22.99
C LEU A 132 32.07 14.50 -23.95
N VAL A 133 30.92 14.90 -24.51
CA VAL A 133 30.83 16.01 -25.46
C VAL A 133 30.28 17.25 -24.76
N HIS A 134 31.07 18.31 -24.71
CA HIS A 134 30.67 19.62 -24.19
C HIS A 134 30.21 20.53 -25.33
N ASN A 135 28.90 20.80 -25.41
CA ASN A 135 28.35 21.73 -26.39
C ASN A 135 28.09 23.09 -25.73
N LEU A 136 29.02 24.03 -25.90
CA LEU A 136 28.88 25.40 -25.40
C LEU A 136 28.17 26.25 -26.45
N ASN A 137 27.06 26.88 -26.07
CA ASN A 137 26.25 27.74 -26.95
C ASN A 137 26.57 29.24 -26.80
N SER A 138 27.60 29.60 -26.00
CA SER A 138 28.06 30.97 -25.73
C SER A 138 29.54 30.96 -25.30
N THR A 139 30.18 32.14 -25.23
CA THR A 139 31.56 32.36 -24.72
C THR A 139 31.58 32.23 -23.20
N GLY A 140 31.55 31.00 -22.71
CA GLY A 140 31.93 30.66 -21.34
C GLY A 140 33.26 29.93 -21.37
N ASP A 141 34.16 30.26 -20.44
CA ASP A 141 35.44 29.56 -20.33
C ASP A 141 35.21 28.16 -19.75
N PHE A 142 35.68 27.16 -20.48
CA PHE A 142 35.76 25.79 -20.02
C PHE A 142 37.12 25.62 -19.33
N HIS A 143 37.12 25.65 -18.00
CA HIS A 143 38.31 25.38 -17.19
C HIS A 143 38.22 23.94 -16.65
N ILE A 144 39.13 23.08 -17.10
CA ILE A 144 39.40 21.74 -16.53
C ILE A 144 40.68 21.74 -15.72
#